data_AF-A0A349BZQ8-F1
#
_entry.id   AF-A0A349BZQ8-F1
#
_cell.length_a   1.000
_cell.length_b   1.000
_cell.length_c   1.000
_cell.angle_alpha   90.00
_cell.angle_beta   90.00
_cell.angle_gamma   90.00
#
_symmetry.space_group_name_H-M   'P 1'
#
loop_
_entity.id
_entity.type
_entity.pdbx_description
1 polymer ?
#
loop_
_entity_poly.entity_id
_entity_poly.type
_entity_poly.pdbx_seq_one_letter_code
_entity_poly.pdbx_strand_id
1 'polypeptide(L)'
;MSEVSYAIDNLNKTINQFESNVNVHVSTIRDGSINVEQATRSIYEQLTKFRQDMEHGELKQLAHENIIRIEQIIKERFGSYETIRKTVLGVVRDFDINLVRNTTIQELSDELWLTSSRYWLSYALIAITAWVNDYPEVARNALAECGRRDAIKTTLFFCLLNLRFDRMEPAKKWFYEYVKTLDPTMLQQESAVMLHAFLDGIFGKDLELEQGVLDVIDQWISIINEDAEISGQLIASYQTYLQNLNPNRSFPYEAIKQYCTNAEELVGSFTEVSKYDMVLQLLKDLDVEAVEQNDENYKDRVDAVLVNLMSNYDEEERQLRNEA
;
A
#
# COMPACT_ATOMS: atom_id res chain seq x y z
N MET A 1 -73.06 -69.41 25.45
CA MET A 1 -72.06 -69.04 24.42
C MET A 1 -72.22 -67.63 23.84
N SER A 2 -73.40 -66.99 23.93
CA SER A 2 -73.65 -65.65 23.35
C SER A 2 -72.99 -64.47 24.10
N GLU A 3 -72.98 -64.47 25.44
CA GLU A 3 -72.47 -63.32 26.22
C GLU A 3 -70.94 -63.20 26.21
N VAL A 4 -70.24 -64.34 26.19
CA VAL A 4 -68.77 -64.39 26.15
C VAL A 4 -68.25 -63.86 24.81
N SER A 5 -68.92 -64.18 23.70
CA SER A 5 -68.56 -63.64 22.38
C SER A 5 -68.75 -62.13 22.33
N TYR A 6 -69.84 -61.62 22.89
CA TYR A 6 -70.14 -60.18 22.92
C TYR A 6 -69.15 -59.39 23.80
N ALA A 7 -68.73 -59.98 24.92
CA ALA A 7 -67.71 -59.41 25.79
C ALA A 7 -66.35 -59.35 25.10
N ILE A 8 -65.95 -60.43 24.39
CA ILE A 8 -64.71 -60.48 23.61
C ILE A 8 -64.73 -59.46 22.47
N ASP A 9 -65.85 -59.30 21.76
CA ASP A 9 -65.98 -58.32 20.68
C ASP A 9 -65.88 -56.87 21.17
N ASN A 10 -66.46 -56.56 22.34
CA ASN A 10 -66.33 -55.23 22.95
C ASN A 10 -64.91 -54.97 23.46
N LEU A 11 -64.24 -56.00 23.99
CA LEU A 11 -62.85 -55.90 24.42
C LEU A 11 -61.95 -55.63 23.21
N ASN A 12 -62.14 -56.36 22.11
CA ASN A 12 -61.39 -56.17 20.87
C ASN A 12 -61.60 -54.78 20.28
N LYS A 13 -62.84 -54.27 20.28
CA LYS A 13 -63.11 -52.87 19.84
C LYS A 13 -62.39 -51.85 20.72
N THR A 14 -62.38 -52.05 22.04
CA THR A 14 -61.73 -51.13 22.98
C THR A 14 -60.21 -51.17 22.82
N ILE A 15 -59.63 -52.37 22.64
CA ILE A 15 -58.20 -52.56 22.36
C ILE A 15 -57.82 -51.87 21.04
N ASN A 16 -58.59 -52.07 19.97
CA ASN A 16 -58.31 -51.44 18.68
C ASN A 16 -58.42 -49.91 18.74
N GLN A 17 -59.39 -49.38 19.48
CA GLN A 17 -59.51 -47.94 19.71
C GLN A 17 -58.34 -47.38 20.53
N PHE A 18 -57.93 -48.11 21.57
CA PHE A 18 -56.77 -47.74 22.38
C PHE A 18 -55.48 -47.76 21.57
N GLU A 19 -55.25 -48.81 20.79
CA GLU A 19 -54.10 -48.95 19.89
C GLU A 19 -54.06 -47.82 18.85
N SER A 20 -55.20 -47.51 18.23
CA SER A 20 -55.31 -46.38 17.30
C SER A 20 -54.97 -45.04 17.97
N ASN A 21 -55.49 -44.79 19.17
CA ASN A 21 -55.24 -43.54 19.89
C ASN A 21 -53.78 -43.41 20.33
N VAL A 22 -53.17 -44.52 20.78
CA VAL A 22 -51.75 -44.57 21.15
C VAL A 22 -50.88 -44.35 19.92
N ASN A 23 -51.18 -44.97 18.78
CA ASN A 23 -50.43 -44.76 17.53
C ASN A 23 -50.47 -43.31 17.06
N VAL A 24 -51.63 -42.65 17.15
CA VAL A 24 -51.76 -41.22 16.83
C VAL A 24 -50.93 -40.37 17.79
N HIS A 25 -50.98 -40.63 19.10
CA HIS A 25 -50.18 -39.89 20.08
C HIS A 25 -48.67 -40.11 19.88
N VAL A 26 -48.24 -41.33 19.60
CA VAL A 26 -46.83 -41.67 19.32
C VAL A 26 -46.35 -40.99 18.03
N SER A 27 -47.19 -40.94 16.99
CA SER A 27 -46.88 -40.19 15.76
C SER A 27 -46.73 -38.70 16.05
N THR A 28 -47.67 -38.09 16.77
CA THR A 28 -47.61 -36.66 17.12
C THR A 28 -46.40 -36.32 17.98
N ILE A 29 -46.02 -37.20 18.92
CA ILE A 29 -44.81 -37.03 19.74
C ILE A 29 -43.56 -37.16 18.87
N ARG A 30 -43.52 -38.11 17.93
CA ARG A 30 -42.41 -38.29 16.99
C ARG A 30 -42.26 -37.06 16.09
N ASP A 31 -43.35 -36.56 15.53
CA ASP A 31 -43.37 -35.36 14.68
C ASP A 31 -42.97 -34.12 15.50
N GLY A 32 -43.46 -34.01 16.74
CA GLY A 32 -43.03 -32.99 17.70
C GLY A 32 -41.53 -33.06 18.00
N SER A 33 -40.98 -34.25 18.21
CA SER A 33 -39.56 -34.48 18.45
C SER A 33 -38.70 -34.09 17.24
N ILE A 34 -39.14 -34.44 16.03
CA ILE A 34 -38.46 -34.07 14.78
C ILE A 34 -38.47 -32.55 14.59
N ASN A 35 -39.60 -31.89 14.85
CA ASN A 35 -39.71 -30.44 14.75
C ASN A 35 -38.83 -29.72 15.79
N VAL A 36 -38.76 -30.24 17.01
CA VAL A 36 -37.87 -29.70 18.07
C VAL A 36 -36.40 -29.90 17.70
N GLU A 37 -36.01 -31.05 17.16
CA GLU A 37 -34.64 -31.29 16.68
C GLU A 37 -34.27 -30.33 15.54
N GLN A 38 -35.16 -30.13 14.57
CA GLN A 38 -34.95 -29.20 13.46
C GLN A 38 -34.84 -27.75 13.95
N ALA A 39 -35.73 -27.31 14.85
CA ALA A 39 -35.65 -25.98 15.44
C ALA A 39 -34.35 -25.79 16.23
N THR A 40 -33.92 -26.81 16.98
CA THR A 40 -32.68 -26.77 17.76
C THR A 40 -31.45 -26.64 16.86
N ARG A 41 -31.39 -27.39 15.75
CA ARG A 41 -30.32 -27.27 14.75
C ARG A 41 -30.29 -25.89 14.09
N SER A 42 -31.46 -25.39 13.67
CA SER A 42 -31.58 -24.06 13.08
C SER A 42 -31.12 -22.96 14.03
N ILE A 43 -31.46 -23.05 15.32
CA ILE A 43 -31.03 -22.08 16.34
C ILE A 43 -29.50 -22.15 16.53
N TYR A 44 -28.93 -23.35 16.57
CA TYR A 44 -27.48 -23.54 16.72
C TYR A 44 -26.69 -22.95 15.54
N GLU A 45 -27.16 -23.18 14.32
CA GLU A 45 -26.56 -22.61 13.09
C GLU A 45 -26.66 -21.08 13.08
N GLN A 46 -27.82 -20.52 13.41
CA GLN A 46 -28.01 -19.07 13.50
C GLN A 46 -27.15 -18.44 14.59
N LEU A 47 -26.99 -19.09 15.74
CA LEU A 47 -26.15 -18.61 16.83
C LEU A 47 -24.66 -18.63 16.47
N THR A 48 -24.22 -19.68 15.77
CA THR A 48 -22.84 -19.79 15.31
C THR A 48 -22.53 -18.73 14.26
N LYS A 49 -23.45 -18.52 13.31
CA LYS A 49 -23.33 -17.45 12.32
C LYS A 49 -23.33 -16.06 12.97
N PHE A 50 -24.24 -15.81 13.90
CA PHE A 50 -24.29 -14.54 14.65
C PHE A 50 -23.00 -14.29 15.42
N ARG A 51 -22.44 -15.32 16.07
CA ARG A 51 -21.16 -15.23 16.76
C ARG A 51 -20.02 -14.90 15.81
N GLN A 52 -19.95 -15.55 14.65
CA GLN A 52 -18.94 -15.26 13.63
C GLN A 52 -19.08 -13.83 13.08
N ASP A 53 -20.30 -13.38 12.81
CA ASP A 53 -20.59 -12.02 12.36
C ASP A 53 -20.20 -10.98 13.42
N MET A 54 -20.43 -11.28 14.70
CA MET A 54 -20.05 -10.43 15.82
C MET A 54 -18.52 -10.38 16.01
N GLU A 55 -17.84 -11.53 15.99
CA GLU A 55 -16.37 -11.60 16.05
C GLU A 55 -15.73 -10.84 14.86
N HIS A 56 -16.27 -10.99 13.64
CA HIS A 56 -15.83 -10.20 12.49
C HIS A 56 -16.13 -8.71 12.63
N GLY A 57 -17.25 -8.34 13.24
CA GLY A 57 -17.59 -6.95 13.54
C GLY A 57 -16.64 -6.31 14.54
N GLU A 58 -16.35 -7.01 15.65
CA GLU A 58 -15.40 -6.57 16.67
C GLU A 58 -13.98 -6.45 16.11
N LEU A 59 -13.52 -7.43 15.32
CA LEU A 59 -12.22 -7.37 14.65
C LEU A 59 -12.11 -6.19 13.68
N LYS A 60 -13.16 -5.90 12.90
CA LYS A 60 -13.20 -4.73 12.01
C LYS A 60 -13.17 -3.43 12.80
N GLN A 61 -13.91 -3.36 13.91
CA GLN A 61 -13.92 -2.18 14.76
C GLN A 61 -12.56 -1.95 15.42
N LEU A 62 -11.93 -2.99 15.97
CA LEU A 62 -10.58 -2.93 16.52
C LEU A 62 -9.54 -2.52 15.47
N ALA A 63 -9.63 -3.06 14.25
CA ALA A 63 -8.78 -2.64 13.13
C ALA A 63 -8.99 -1.16 12.80
N HIS A 64 -10.24 -0.68 12.74
CA HIS A 64 -10.55 0.73 12.50
C HIS A 64 -10.03 1.65 13.62
N GLU A 65 -10.19 1.26 14.89
CA GLU A 65 -9.65 1.98 16.04
C GLU A 65 -8.12 2.02 16.02
N ASN A 66 -7.47 0.91 15.63
CA ASN A 66 -6.02 0.87 15.43
C ASN A 66 -5.56 1.80 14.31
N ILE A 67 -6.25 1.82 13.16
CA ILE A 67 -5.98 2.73 12.05
C ILE A 67 -6.08 4.18 12.53
N ILE A 68 -7.17 4.58 13.18
CA ILE A 68 -7.35 5.94 13.70
C ILE A 68 -6.23 6.32 14.67
N ARG A 69 -5.86 5.40 15.56
CA ARG A 69 -4.76 5.62 16.52
C ARG A 69 -3.43 5.82 15.80
N ILE A 70 -3.11 4.99 14.82
CA ILE A 70 -1.88 5.10 14.02
C ILE A 70 -1.88 6.42 13.24
N GLU A 71 -2.99 6.80 12.62
CA GLU A 71 -3.15 8.09 11.94
C GLU A 71 -2.92 9.28 12.88
N GLN A 72 -3.42 9.22 14.11
CA GLN A 72 -3.18 10.25 15.11
C GLN A 72 -1.70 10.33 15.51
N ILE A 73 -1.04 9.19 15.73
CA ILE A 73 0.40 9.14 16.01
C ILE A 73 1.20 9.75 14.86
N ILE A 74 0.84 9.42 13.62
CA ILE A 74 1.48 9.98 12.42
C ILE A 74 1.30 11.50 12.41
N LYS A 75 0.08 12.01 12.65
CA LYS A 75 -0.19 13.44 12.65
C LYS A 75 0.58 14.19 13.74
N GLU A 76 0.65 13.62 14.95
CA GLU A 76 1.37 14.23 16.08
C GLU A 76 2.88 14.26 15.85
N ARG A 77 3.46 13.20 15.26
CA ARG A 77 4.91 13.08 15.06
C ARG A 77 5.41 13.73 13.78
N PHE A 78 4.63 13.68 12.69
CA PHE A 78 5.04 14.06 11.34
C PHE A 78 4.20 15.18 10.71
N GLY A 79 3.20 15.73 11.41
CA GLY A 79 2.39 16.84 10.90
C GLY A 79 3.22 18.10 10.56
N SER A 80 4.33 18.32 11.28
CA SER A 80 5.28 19.38 10.93
C SER A 80 6.02 19.10 9.62
N TYR A 81 6.33 17.83 9.31
CA TYR A 81 7.02 17.45 8.07
C TYR A 81 6.13 17.68 6.86
N GLU A 82 4.83 17.37 6.97
CA GLU A 82 3.86 17.69 5.92
C GLU A 82 3.80 19.20 5.64
N THR A 83 3.80 20.02 6.70
CA THR A 83 3.83 21.48 6.58
C THR A 83 5.10 21.95 5.87
N ILE A 84 6.26 21.39 6.23
CA ILE A 84 7.55 21.72 5.60
C ILE A 84 7.56 21.33 4.13
N ARG A 85 7.07 20.13 3.76
CA ARG A 85 6.99 19.68 2.35
C ARG A 85 6.14 20.63 1.51
N LYS A 86 4.97 21.04 2.02
CA LYS A 86 4.08 22.01 1.34
C LYS A 86 4.76 23.36 1.18
N THR A 87 5.47 23.81 2.23
CA THR A 87 6.21 25.07 2.21
C THR A 87 7.35 25.05 1.20
N VAL A 88 8.21 24.04 1.21
CA VAL A 88 9.31 23.92 0.24
C VAL A 88 8.78 23.84 -1.18
N LEU A 89 7.71 23.07 -1.41
CA LEU A 89 7.07 23.00 -2.73
C LEU A 89 6.54 24.37 -3.19
N GLY A 90 5.87 25.10 -2.30
CA GLY A 90 5.40 26.46 -2.57
C GLY A 90 6.55 27.39 -2.91
N VAL A 91 7.63 27.36 -2.11
CA VAL A 91 8.83 28.16 -2.36
C VAL A 91 9.47 27.79 -3.69
N VAL A 92 9.63 26.52 -4.04
CA VAL A 92 10.24 26.07 -5.31
C VAL A 92 9.41 26.47 -6.52
N ARG A 93 8.07 26.39 -6.43
CA ARG A 93 7.15 26.79 -7.52
C ARG A 93 7.09 28.30 -7.69
N ASP A 94 6.89 29.03 -6.59
CA ASP A 94 6.69 30.48 -6.60
C ASP A 94 8.01 31.25 -6.80
N PHE A 95 9.15 30.56 -6.68
CA PHE A 95 10.48 31.12 -6.92
C PHE A 95 10.61 31.74 -8.32
N ASP A 96 10.03 31.07 -9.33
CA ASP A 96 10.11 31.51 -10.73
C ASP A 96 9.39 32.84 -10.99
N ILE A 97 8.45 33.23 -10.14
CA ILE A 97 7.56 34.37 -10.38
C ILE A 97 8.15 35.67 -9.77
N ASN A 98 9.31 35.62 -9.09
CA ASN A 98 9.82 36.72 -8.25
C ASN A 98 8.76 37.26 -7.25
N LEU A 99 7.72 36.45 -6.97
CA LEU A 99 6.56 36.89 -6.18
C LEU A 99 6.89 36.86 -4.68
N VAL A 100 7.77 35.94 -4.27
CA VAL A 100 8.12 35.76 -2.86
C VAL A 100 9.23 36.74 -2.49
N ARG A 101 8.92 37.66 -1.58
CA ARG A 101 9.93 38.54 -1.00
C ARG A 101 10.87 37.72 -0.14
N ASN A 102 12.16 37.99 -0.28
CA ASN A 102 13.25 37.45 0.53
C ASN A 102 12.95 37.41 2.05
N THR A 103 12.26 38.42 2.57
CA THR A 103 11.84 38.52 3.98
C THR A 103 10.84 37.44 4.39
N THR A 104 9.89 37.09 3.51
CA THR A 104 8.86 36.07 3.79
C THR A 104 9.49 34.68 3.87
N ILE A 105 10.47 34.38 3.01
CA ILE A 105 11.18 33.10 3.06
C ILE A 105 12.04 33.01 4.33
N GLN A 106 12.64 34.11 4.78
CA GLN A 106 13.45 34.15 5.99
C GLN A 106 12.62 33.93 7.26
N GLU A 107 11.48 34.62 7.41
CA GLU A 107 10.55 34.42 8.54
C GLU A 107 10.08 32.96 8.62
N LEU A 108 9.72 32.39 7.47
CA LEU A 108 9.27 31.00 7.32
C LEU A 108 10.39 30.00 7.66
N SER A 109 11.62 30.29 7.24
CA SER A 109 12.81 29.51 7.55
C SER A 109 13.12 29.52 9.05
N ASP A 110 13.01 30.67 9.72
CA ASP A 110 13.24 30.80 11.16
C ASP A 110 12.16 30.08 11.98
N GLU A 111 10.89 30.19 11.58
CA GLU A 111 9.77 29.46 12.19
C GLU A 111 9.94 27.94 12.04
N LEU A 112 10.29 27.47 10.84
CA LEU A 112 10.47 26.04 10.56
C LEU A 112 11.71 25.46 11.26
N TRP A 113 12.78 26.24 11.41
CA TRP A 113 13.97 25.83 12.16
C TRP A 113 13.65 25.59 13.64
N LEU A 114 12.87 26.49 14.26
CA LEU A 114 12.42 26.35 15.64
C LEU A 114 11.51 25.13 15.84
N THR A 115 10.72 24.79 14.81
CA THR A 115 9.65 23.79 14.92
C THR A 115 10.10 22.39 14.50
N SER A 116 11.18 22.24 13.72
CA SER A 116 11.58 20.93 13.14
C SER A 116 13.09 20.80 12.92
N SER A 117 13.83 20.91 14.03
CA SER A 117 15.30 20.86 14.12
C SER A 117 15.97 19.56 13.60
N ARG A 118 15.22 18.55 13.15
CA ARG A 118 15.77 17.23 12.75
C ARG A 118 15.46 16.81 11.31
N TYR A 119 14.59 17.53 10.59
CA TYR A 119 14.18 17.12 9.25
C TYR A 119 15.12 17.69 8.17
N TRP A 120 15.58 16.84 7.24
CA TRP A 120 16.55 17.24 6.21
C TRP A 120 16.01 18.37 5.33
N LEU A 121 14.72 18.34 4.97
CA LEU A 121 14.10 19.31 4.07
C LEU A 121 14.03 20.72 4.70
N SER A 122 14.00 20.83 6.03
CA SER A 122 14.13 22.11 6.72
C SER A 122 15.48 22.77 6.42
N TYR A 123 16.57 21.99 6.45
CA TYR A 123 17.90 22.48 6.14
C TYR A 123 18.07 22.78 4.65
N ALA A 124 17.44 22.00 3.77
CA ALA A 124 17.38 22.32 2.35
C ALA A 124 16.70 23.68 2.10
N LEU A 125 15.58 23.96 2.79
CA LEU A 125 14.90 25.26 2.69
C LEU A 125 15.78 26.41 3.18
N ILE A 126 16.44 26.26 4.34
CA ILE A 126 17.39 27.27 4.84
C ILE A 126 18.50 27.51 3.82
N ALA A 127 19.05 26.45 3.21
CA ALA A 127 20.12 26.56 2.22
C ALA A 127 19.67 27.31 0.96
N ILE A 128 18.47 27.02 0.44
CA ILE A 128 17.88 27.76 -0.70
C ILE A 128 17.70 29.23 -0.31
N THR A 129 17.07 29.49 0.84
CA THR A 129 16.78 30.85 1.31
C THR A 129 18.05 31.68 1.49
N ALA A 130 19.07 31.10 2.11
CA ALA A 130 20.37 31.74 2.32
C ALA A 130 21.11 31.99 1.00
N TRP A 131 21.02 31.06 0.05
CA TRP A 131 21.61 31.23 -1.28
C TRP A 131 20.99 32.42 -2.03
N VAL A 132 19.67 32.58 -1.93
CA VAL A 132 18.92 33.65 -2.60
C VAL A 132 19.18 35.02 -1.98
N ASN A 133 19.42 35.05 -0.67
CA ASN A 133 19.71 36.27 0.07
C ASN A 133 21.20 36.65 0.09
N ASP A 134 22.05 35.96 -0.67
CA ASP A 134 23.50 36.17 -0.71
C ASP A 134 24.17 36.01 0.68
N TYR A 135 23.73 34.98 1.43
CA TYR A 135 24.34 34.54 2.68
C TYR A 135 25.13 33.22 2.49
N PRO A 136 26.30 33.26 1.84
CA PRO A 136 27.02 32.05 1.41
C PRO A 136 27.45 31.14 2.55
N GLU A 137 27.82 31.70 3.70
CA GLU A 137 28.23 30.92 4.87
C GLU A 137 27.05 30.17 5.50
N VAL A 138 25.88 30.80 5.57
CA VAL A 138 24.66 30.16 6.08
C VAL A 138 24.20 29.08 5.11
N ALA A 139 24.23 29.35 3.80
CA ALA A 139 23.88 28.38 2.78
C ALA A 139 24.78 27.14 2.84
N ARG A 140 26.11 27.33 2.99
CA ARG A 140 27.07 26.23 3.08
C ARG A 140 26.84 25.38 4.34
N ASN A 141 26.63 26.03 5.49
CA ASN A 141 26.39 25.33 6.75
C ASN A 141 25.07 24.55 6.73
N ALA A 142 24.00 25.16 6.21
CA ALA A 142 22.70 24.51 6.07
C ALA A 142 22.78 23.31 5.11
N LEU A 143 23.47 23.46 3.98
CA LEU A 143 23.68 22.37 3.02
C LEU A 143 24.47 21.21 3.64
N ALA A 144 25.51 21.51 4.41
CA ALA A 144 26.29 20.50 5.11
C ALA A 144 25.44 19.73 6.13
N GLU A 145 24.62 20.41 6.93
CA GLU A 145 23.71 19.77 7.86
C GLU A 145 22.62 18.96 7.15
N CYS A 146 22.09 19.45 6.02
CA CYS A 146 21.15 18.72 5.16
C CYS A 146 21.73 17.36 4.73
N GLY A 147 22.96 17.37 4.18
CA GLY A 147 23.64 16.15 3.74
C GLY A 147 24.02 15.20 4.90
N ARG A 148 24.29 15.73 6.10
CA ARG A 148 24.51 14.88 7.29
C ARG A 148 23.26 14.14 7.75
N ARG A 149 22.06 14.68 7.47
CA ARG A 149 20.80 14.02 7.80
C ARG A 149 20.44 12.95 6.78
N ASP A 150 20.49 13.31 5.51
CA ASP A 150 20.19 12.40 4.42
C ASP A 150 20.94 12.82 3.16
N ALA A 151 22.10 12.21 2.91
CA ALA A 151 22.95 12.55 1.78
C ALA A 151 22.28 12.23 0.43
N ILE A 152 21.45 11.19 0.39
CA ILE A 152 20.87 10.62 -0.82
C ILE A 152 19.71 11.49 -1.29
N LYS A 153 18.77 11.81 -0.38
CA LYS A 153 17.70 12.76 -0.67
C LYS A 153 18.25 14.15 -0.96
N THR A 154 19.26 14.60 -0.22
CA THR A 154 19.85 15.94 -0.42
C THR A 154 20.48 16.09 -1.80
N THR A 155 21.35 15.15 -2.20
CA THR A 155 22.05 15.23 -3.49
C THR A 155 21.08 15.13 -4.67
N LEU A 156 20.10 14.22 -4.62
CA LEU A 156 19.06 14.11 -5.66
C LEU A 156 18.17 15.36 -5.71
N PHE A 157 17.76 15.89 -4.55
CA PHE A 157 16.94 17.10 -4.47
C PHE A 157 17.64 18.30 -5.12
N PHE A 158 18.91 18.55 -4.77
CA PHE A 158 19.66 19.65 -5.36
C PHE A 158 20.00 19.41 -6.84
N CYS A 159 20.12 18.16 -7.29
CA CYS A 159 20.22 17.85 -8.72
C CYS A 159 18.96 18.30 -9.47
N LEU A 160 17.79 17.80 -9.04
CA LEU A 160 16.49 18.12 -9.64
C LEU A 160 16.15 19.60 -9.55
N LEU A 161 16.48 20.25 -8.42
CA LEU A 161 16.29 21.69 -8.25
C LEU A 161 17.09 22.50 -9.29
N ASN A 162 18.36 22.13 -9.53
CA ASN A 162 19.17 22.81 -10.54
C ASN A 162 18.67 22.52 -11.97
N LEU A 163 18.18 21.30 -12.24
CA LEU A 163 17.53 20.97 -13.52
C LEU A 163 16.27 21.80 -13.76
N ARG A 164 15.45 22.03 -12.72
CA ARG A 164 14.25 22.88 -12.78
C ARG A 164 14.55 24.31 -13.21
N PHE A 165 15.68 24.87 -12.76
CA PHE A 165 16.14 26.24 -13.08
C PHE A 165 17.09 26.31 -14.28
N ASP A 166 17.15 25.26 -15.11
CA ASP A 166 18.03 25.16 -16.29
C ASP A 166 19.54 25.37 -15.97
N ARG A 167 19.96 25.04 -14.74
CA ARG A 167 21.36 25.13 -14.29
C ARG A 167 22.06 23.78 -14.49
N MET A 168 22.39 23.47 -15.74
CA MET A 168 22.90 22.14 -16.12
C MET A 168 24.24 21.77 -15.47
N GLU A 169 25.22 22.68 -15.47
CA GLU A 169 26.56 22.41 -14.91
C GLU A 169 26.52 22.07 -13.41
N PRO A 170 25.81 22.83 -12.55
CA PRO A 170 25.54 22.41 -11.17
C PRO A 170 24.77 21.10 -11.06
N ALA A 171 23.76 20.86 -11.90
CA ALA A 171 22.96 19.64 -11.85
C ALA A 171 23.81 18.38 -12.08
N LYS A 172 24.72 18.40 -13.07
CA LYS A 172 25.66 17.30 -13.33
C LYS A 172 26.55 17.00 -12.12
N LYS A 173 27.09 18.05 -11.48
CA LYS A 173 27.91 17.88 -10.27
C LYS A 173 27.12 17.22 -9.14
N TRP A 174 25.88 17.65 -8.91
CA TRP A 174 25.01 17.04 -7.92
C TRP A 174 24.64 15.61 -8.27
N PHE A 175 24.44 15.29 -9.55
CA PHE A 175 24.21 13.92 -10.01
C PHE A 175 25.39 13.00 -9.70
N TYR A 176 26.61 13.43 -10.01
CA TYR A 176 27.81 12.62 -9.70
C TYR A 176 28.02 12.45 -8.19
N GLU A 177 27.70 13.46 -7.36
CA GLU A 177 27.71 13.28 -5.91
C GLU A 177 26.61 12.32 -5.44
N TYR A 178 25.41 12.37 -6.04
CA TYR A 178 24.33 11.42 -5.77
C TYR A 178 24.75 9.98 -6.06
N VAL A 179 25.32 9.72 -7.23
CA VAL A 179 25.79 8.36 -7.60
C VAL A 179 26.81 7.82 -6.60
N LYS A 180 27.71 8.66 -6.07
CA LYS A 180 28.69 8.23 -5.04
C LYS A 180 28.06 7.85 -3.70
N THR A 181 26.85 8.34 -3.42
CA THR A 181 26.14 8.04 -2.17
C THR A 181 25.34 6.74 -2.24
N LEU A 182 25.17 6.17 -3.42
CA LEU A 182 24.35 4.98 -3.64
C LEU A 182 25.15 3.70 -3.42
N ASP A 183 24.50 2.74 -2.80
CA ASP A 183 24.98 1.36 -2.72
C ASP A 183 24.19 0.50 -3.72
N PRO A 184 24.83 -0.02 -4.79
CA PRO A 184 24.16 -0.86 -5.78
C PRO A 184 23.54 -2.14 -5.20
N THR A 185 24.02 -2.62 -4.05
CA THR A 185 23.50 -3.83 -3.40
C THR A 185 22.30 -3.55 -2.50
N MET A 186 22.06 -2.27 -2.17
CA MET A 186 20.95 -1.80 -1.34
C MET A 186 20.27 -0.61 -2.00
N LEU A 187 19.57 -0.85 -3.12
CA LEU A 187 18.79 0.18 -3.81
C LEU A 187 17.68 0.70 -2.91
N GLN A 188 17.86 1.92 -2.36
CA GLN A 188 16.81 2.58 -1.59
C GLN A 188 15.75 3.16 -2.52
N GLN A 189 14.61 3.53 -1.93
CA GLN A 189 13.44 4.04 -2.63
C GLN A 189 13.73 5.31 -3.45
N GLU A 190 14.70 6.11 -3.02
CA GLU A 190 15.20 7.30 -3.70
C GLU A 190 15.78 6.97 -5.09
N SER A 191 16.32 5.75 -5.27
CA SER A 191 16.77 5.24 -6.57
C SER A 191 15.61 5.08 -7.55
N ALA A 192 14.43 4.69 -7.06
CA ALA A 192 13.23 4.62 -7.89
C ALA A 192 12.76 6.01 -8.34
N VAL A 193 12.99 7.05 -7.51
CA VAL A 193 12.71 8.44 -7.90
C VAL A 193 13.64 8.90 -9.01
N MET A 194 14.91 8.53 -8.96
CA MET A 194 15.86 8.81 -10.05
C MET A 194 15.45 8.10 -11.34
N LEU A 195 15.05 6.82 -11.26
CA LEU A 195 14.55 6.09 -12.43
C LEU A 195 13.28 6.73 -13.00
N HIS A 196 12.35 7.17 -12.15
CA HIS A 196 11.17 7.91 -12.59
C HIS A 196 11.55 9.21 -13.29
N ALA A 197 12.51 9.97 -12.75
CA ALA A 197 13.02 11.19 -13.38
C ALA A 197 13.63 10.92 -14.77
N PHE A 198 14.34 9.81 -14.90
CA PHE A 198 14.90 9.36 -16.18
C PHE A 198 13.80 9.01 -17.19
N LEU A 199 12.80 8.23 -16.77
CA LEU A 199 11.66 7.87 -17.61
C LEU A 199 10.83 9.09 -18.06
N ASP A 200 10.73 10.11 -17.21
CA ASP A 200 10.11 11.41 -17.52
C ASP A 200 10.98 12.30 -18.44
N GLY A 201 12.15 11.83 -18.86
CA GLY A 201 13.04 12.57 -19.75
C GLY A 201 13.66 13.81 -19.11
N ILE A 202 13.71 13.89 -17.77
CA ILE A 202 14.28 15.06 -17.06
C ILE A 202 15.77 15.20 -17.34
N PHE A 203 16.48 14.08 -17.47
CA PHE A 203 17.91 14.07 -17.78
C PHE A 203 18.22 14.25 -19.28
N GLY A 204 17.22 14.16 -20.17
CA GLY A 204 17.40 14.18 -21.63
C GLY A 204 17.76 15.55 -22.23
N LYS A 205 17.76 16.63 -21.42
CA LYS A 205 18.24 17.96 -21.88
C LYS A 205 19.75 18.03 -22.11
N ASP A 206 20.52 17.11 -21.53
CA ASP A 206 21.97 17.04 -21.65
C ASP A 206 22.39 15.59 -21.91
N LEU A 207 23.00 15.35 -23.07
CA LEU A 207 23.37 14.00 -23.52
C LEU A 207 24.38 13.33 -22.58
N GLU A 208 25.30 14.10 -21.99
CA GLU A 208 26.31 13.57 -21.06
C GLU A 208 25.65 13.09 -19.77
N LEU A 209 24.70 13.86 -19.23
CA LEU A 209 23.92 13.50 -18.06
C LEU A 209 23.03 12.28 -18.31
N GLU A 210 22.34 12.24 -19.46
CA GLU A 210 21.53 11.11 -19.87
C GLU A 210 22.35 9.81 -19.97
N GLN A 211 23.51 9.87 -20.64
CA GLN A 211 24.42 8.72 -20.72
C GLN A 211 24.96 8.32 -19.35
N GLY A 212 25.30 9.29 -18.49
CA GLY A 212 25.75 9.01 -17.13
C GLY A 212 24.70 8.29 -16.27
N VAL A 213 23.41 8.57 -16.50
CA VAL A 213 22.31 7.84 -15.85
C VAL A 213 22.20 6.42 -16.40
N LEU A 214 22.27 6.24 -17.72
CA LEU A 214 22.23 4.92 -18.35
C LEU A 214 23.36 4.02 -17.87
N ASP A 215 24.59 4.53 -17.80
CA ASP A 215 25.76 3.78 -17.31
C ASP A 215 25.56 3.27 -15.87
N VAL A 216 24.95 4.08 -15.01
CA VAL A 216 24.64 3.70 -13.62
C VAL A 216 23.59 2.59 -13.58
N ILE A 217 22.54 2.70 -14.40
CA ILE A 217 21.48 1.69 -14.50
C ILE A 217 22.06 0.36 -14.99
N ASP A 218 22.88 0.38 -16.05
CA ASP A 218 23.52 -0.81 -16.60
C ASP A 218 24.45 -1.47 -15.59
N GLN A 219 25.21 -0.66 -14.82
CA GLN A 219 26.05 -1.16 -13.74
C GLN A 219 25.23 -1.87 -12.67
N TRP A 220 24.10 -1.29 -12.24
CA TRP A 220 23.22 -1.90 -11.24
C TRP A 220 22.62 -3.22 -11.73
N ILE A 221 22.16 -3.25 -12.98
CA ILE A 221 21.64 -4.47 -13.61
C ILE A 221 22.71 -5.56 -13.63
N SER A 222 23.97 -5.23 -13.97
CA SER A 222 25.08 -6.19 -13.96
C SER A 222 25.33 -6.76 -12.56
N ILE A 223 25.40 -5.89 -11.54
CA ILE A 223 25.65 -6.30 -10.15
C ILE A 223 24.54 -7.24 -9.64
N ILE A 224 23.27 -6.89 -9.90
CA ILE A 224 22.13 -7.70 -9.47
C ILE A 224 22.10 -9.06 -10.20
N ASN A 225 22.48 -9.09 -11.48
CA ASN A 225 22.51 -10.34 -12.26
C ASN A 225 23.68 -11.27 -11.88
N GLU A 226 24.80 -10.72 -11.42
CA GLU A 226 25.97 -11.51 -10.99
C GLU A 226 25.77 -12.14 -9.61
N ASP A 227 24.93 -11.56 -8.76
CA ASP A 227 24.63 -12.09 -7.43
C ASP A 227 23.46 -13.10 -7.45
N ALA A 228 23.82 -14.38 -7.42
CA ALA A 228 22.86 -15.48 -7.40
C ALA A 228 21.97 -15.49 -6.13
N GLU A 229 22.43 -14.92 -5.01
CA GLU A 229 21.66 -14.84 -3.78
C GLU A 229 20.57 -13.77 -3.89
N ILE A 230 20.91 -12.57 -4.38
CA ILE A 230 19.94 -11.50 -4.63
C ILE A 230 18.89 -11.94 -5.65
N SER A 231 19.32 -12.59 -6.75
CA SER A 231 18.40 -13.14 -7.75
C SER A 231 17.43 -14.17 -7.14
N GLY A 232 17.93 -15.07 -6.30
CA GLY A 232 17.11 -16.04 -5.58
C GLY A 232 16.11 -15.39 -4.62
N GLN A 233 16.53 -14.38 -3.86
CA GLN A 233 15.66 -13.61 -2.96
C GLN A 233 14.57 -12.86 -3.71
N LEU A 234 14.90 -12.26 -4.86
CA LEU A 234 13.93 -11.55 -5.70
C LEU A 234 12.85 -12.52 -6.22
N ILE A 235 13.26 -13.69 -6.73
CA ILE A 235 12.32 -14.73 -7.19
C ILE A 235 11.42 -15.19 -6.03
N ALA A 236 11.99 -15.44 -4.85
CA ALA A 236 11.23 -15.86 -3.67
C ALA A 236 10.24 -14.79 -3.21
N SER A 237 10.62 -13.51 -3.28
CA SER A 237 9.75 -12.38 -2.97
C SER A 237 8.55 -12.32 -3.93
N TYR A 238 8.78 -12.42 -5.24
CA TYR A 238 7.69 -12.48 -6.22
C TYR A 238 6.79 -13.72 -6.04
N GLN A 239 7.37 -14.88 -5.74
CA GLN A 239 6.59 -16.08 -5.42
C GLN A 239 5.67 -15.86 -4.22
N THR A 240 6.20 -15.26 -3.16
CA THR A 240 5.43 -14.95 -1.95
C THR A 240 4.33 -13.93 -2.24
N TYR A 241 4.63 -12.88 -3.01
CA TYR A 241 3.65 -11.89 -3.46
C TYR A 241 2.51 -12.54 -4.26
N LEU A 242 2.85 -13.40 -5.23
CA LEU A 242 1.86 -14.11 -6.05
C LEU A 242 1.01 -15.09 -5.22
N GLN A 243 1.60 -15.75 -4.23
CA GLN A 243 0.87 -16.64 -3.32
C GLN A 243 -0.14 -15.88 -2.47
N ASN A 244 0.25 -14.70 -1.97
CA ASN A 244 -0.56 -13.85 -1.09
C ASN A 244 -1.59 -12.98 -1.82
N LEU A 245 -1.61 -12.97 -3.16
CA LEU A 245 -2.64 -12.26 -3.92
C LEU A 245 -4.02 -12.84 -3.64
N ASN A 246 -4.94 -11.95 -3.28
CA ASN A 246 -6.34 -12.33 -3.08
C ASN A 246 -6.99 -12.68 -4.43
N PRO A 247 -7.67 -13.83 -4.54
CA PRO A 247 -8.38 -14.20 -5.76
C PRO A 247 -9.50 -13.20 -6.03
N ASN A 248 -9.56 -12.68 -7.26
CA ASN A 248 -10.58 -11.70 -7.66
C ASN A 248 -11.95 -12.36 -7.93
N ARG A 249 -12.00 -13.69 -8.07
CA ARG A 249 -13.22 -14.42 -8.38
C ARG A 249 -13.38 -15.63 -7.48
N SER A 250 -14.57 -15.75 -6.89
CA SER A 250 -15.00 -16.99 -6.23
C SER A 250 -15.41 -18.03 -7.28
N PHE A 251 -15.15 -19.30 -7.00
CA PHE A 251 -15.51 -20.40 -7.88
C PHE A 251 -17.05 -20.50 -8.03
N PRO A 252 -17.61 -20.25 -9.23
CA PRO A 252 -19.06 -20.07 -9.40
C PRO A 252 -19.81 -21.37 -9.73
N TYR A 253 -19.12 -22.50 -9.91
CA TYR A 253 -19.70 -23.72 -10.46
C TYR A 253 -20.15 -24.72 -9.39
N GLU A 254 -21.35 -24.51 -8.84
CA GLU A 254 -21.86 -25.32 -7.73
C GLU A 254 -22.19 -26.77 -8.09
N ALA A 255 -22.52 -27.04 -9.36
CA ALA A 255 -22.68 -28.41 -9.85
C ALA A 255 -21.34 -29.19 -9.82
N ILE A 256 -20.21 -28.52 -10.09
CA ILE A 256 -18.89 -29.17 -10.03
C ILE A 256 -18.53 -29.50 -8.59
N LYS A 257 -18.82 -28.58 -7.64
CA LYS A 257 -18.62 -28.84 -6.20
C LYS A 257 -19.41 -30.05 -5.69
N GLN A 258 -20.61 -30.27 -6.22
CA GLN A 258 -21.52 -31.31 -5.71
C GLN A 258 -21.31 -32.69 -6.35
N TYR A 259 -20.90 -32.75 -7.62
CA TYR A 259 -20.94 -33.99 -8.39
C TYR A 259 -19.58 -34.51 -8.86
N CYS A 260 -18.51 -33.72 -8.76
CA CYS A 260 -17.18 -34.13 -9.20
C CYS A 260 -16.32 -34.61 -8.01
N THR A 261 -15.66 -35.75 -8.17
CA THR A 261 -14.71 -36.29 -7.18
C THR A 261 -13.41 -35.47 -7.07
N ASN A 262 -13.05 -34.72 -8.11
CA ASN A 262 -11.89 -33.83 -8.14
C ASN A 262 -12.27 -32.34 -7.96
N ALA A 263 -13.42 -32.06 -7.35
CA ALA A 263 -13.93 -30.71 -7.19
C ALA A 263 -12.96 -29.80 -6.42
N GLU A 264 -12.30 -30.29 -5.36
CA GLU A 264 -11.34 -29.51 -4.57
C GLU A 264 -10.12 -29.07 -5.39
N GLU A 265 -9.53 -29.96 -6.20
CA GLU A 265 -8.41 -29.63 -7.10
C GLU A 265 -8.81 -28.57 -8.14
N LEU A 266 -10.04 -28.67 -8.66
CA LEU A 266 -10.56 -27.72 -9.66
C LEU A 266 -10.81 -26.35 -9.05
N VAL A 267 -11.35 -26.30 -7.82
CA VAL A 267 -11.54 -25.06 -7.07
C VAL A 267 -10.19 -24.41 -6.75
N GLY A 268 -9.20 -25.19 -6.32
CA GLY A 268 -7.84 -24.71 -6.08
C GLY A 268 -7.19 -24.14 -7.35
N SER A 269 -7.23 -24.89 -8.45
CA SER A 269 -6.68 -24.47 -9.74
C SER A 269 -7.35 -23.20 -10.27
N PHE A 270 -8.68 -23.10 -10.16
CA PHE A 270 -9.42 -21.89 -10.56
C PHE A 270 -9.04 -20.69 -9.68
N THR A 271 -8.87 -20.90 -8.37
CA THR A 271 -8.48 -19.86 -7.43
C THR A 271 -7.10 -19.31 -7.78
N GLU A 272 -6.12 -20.17 -8.05
CA GLU A 272 -4.79 -19.74 -8.51
C GLU A 272 -4.83 -19.01 -9.86
N VAL A 273 -5.56 -19.56 -10.84
CA VAL A 273 -5.68 -18.91 -12.16
C VAL A 273 -6.37 -17.55 -12.06
N SER A 274 -7.34 -17.39 -11.15
CA SER A 274 -8.05 -16.13 -10.95
C SER A 274 -7.14 -15.00 -10.43
N LYS A 275 -5.99 -15.33 -9.83
CA LYS A 275 -4.99 -14.33 -9.42
C LYS A 275 -4.29 -13.72 -10.64
N TYR A 276 -4.14 -14.44 -11.75
CA TYR A 276 -3.46 -13.92 -12.94
C TYR A 276 -4.21 -12.75 -13.58
N ASP A 277 -5.53 -12.67 -13.47
CA ASP A 277 -6.29 -11.50 -13.92
C ASP A 277 -5.85 -10.23 -13.17
N MET A 278 -5.52 -10.33 -11.87
CA MET A 278 -4.99 -9.22 -11.07
C MET A 278 -3.57 -8.84 -11.50
N VAL A 279 -2.73 -9.83 -11.78
CA VAL A 279 -1.35 -9.61 -12.26
C VAL A 279 -1.36 -8.93 -13.63
N LEU A 280 -2.24 -9.38 -14.53
CA LEU A 280 -2.43 -8.76 -15.84
C LEU A 280 -2.95 -7.34 -15.73
N GLN A 281 -3.86 -7.07 -14.79
CA GLN A 281 -4.32 -5.71 -14.53
C GLN A 281 -3.18 -4.83 -14.01
N LEU A 282 -2.40 -5.32 -13.04
CA LEU A 282 -1.21 -4.62 -12.53
C LEU A 282 -0.23 -4.28 -13.67
N LEU A 283 0.03 -5.24 -14.58
CA LEU A 283 0.90 -5.01 -15.74
C LEU A 283 0.35 -3.98 -16.72
N LYS A 284 -0.97 -3.95 -16.93
CA LYS A 284 -1.62 -2.93 -17.75
C LYS A 284 -1.60 -1.56 -17.08
N ASP A 285 -1.73 -1.50 -15.77
CA ASP A 285 -1.66 -0.24 -15.02
C ASP A 285 -0.22 0.33 -15.01
N LEU A 286 0.80 -0.53 -15.18
CA LEU A 286 2.19 -0.12 -15.41
C LEU A 286 2.44 0.39 -16.84
N ASP A 287 1.61 0.00 -17.80
CA ASP A 287 1.66 0.47 -19.19
C ASP A 287 0.96 1.84 -19.30
N VAL A 288 1.65 2.87 -18.78
CA VAL A 288 1.16 4.24 -18.79
C VAL A 288 1.44 4.86 -20.16
N GLU A 289 0.43 5.53 -20.75
CA GLU A 289 0.64 6.32 -21.97
C GLU A 289 1.78 7.32 -21.74
N ALA A 290 2.79 7.28 -22.60
CA ALA A 290 3.93 8.18 -22.51
C ALA A 290 3.41 9.63 -22.54
N VAL A 291 3.61 10.34 -21.43
CA VAL A 291 3.35 11.79 -21.37
C VAL A 291 4.18 12.43 -22.47
N GLU A 292 3.57 13.29 -23.30
CA GLU A 292 4.32 14.01 -24.33
C GLU A 292 5.42 14.82 -23.67
N GLN A 293 6.69 14.47 -23.92
CA GLN A 293 7.83 15.12 -23.28
C GLN A 293 8.25 16.32 -24.14
N ASN A 294 7.81 17.51 -23.75
CA ASN A 294 8.20 18.75 -24.41
C ASN A 294 8.77 19.76 -23.39
N ASP A 295 9.22 20.90 -23.90
CA ASP A 295 9.80 21.97 -23.08
C ASP A 295 8.73 22.71 -22.25
N GLU A 296 7.48 22.75 -22.71
CA GLU A 296 6.38 23.45 -22.02
C GLU A 296 6.03 22.77 -20.69
N ASN A 297 5.99 21.44 -20.67
CA ASN A 297 5.68 20.65 -19.47
C ASN A 297 6.93 20.14 -18.73
N TYR A 298 8.15 20.51 -19.14
CA TYR A 298 9.39 20.07 -18.47
C TYR A 298 9.41 20.41 -16.98
N LYS A 299 9.09 21.66 -16.63
CA LYS A 299 9.09 22.11 -15.22
C LYS A 299 8.06 21.35 -14.38
N ASP A 300 6.89 21.08 -14.93
CA ASP A 300 5.84 20.31 -14.26
C ASP A 300 6.28 18.86 -14.00
N ARG A 301 6.99 18.23 -14.94
CA ARG A 301 7.59 16.91 -14.73
C ARG A 301 8.63 16.92 -13.61
N VAL A 302 9.53 17.91 -13.61
CA VAL A 302 10.52 18.06 -12.51
C VAL A 302 9.82 18.28 -11.16
N ASP A 303 8.78 19.11 -11.12
CA ASP A 303 8.00 19.35 -9.91
C ASP A 303 7.29 18.08 -9.42
N ALA A 304 6.77 17.25 -10.31
CA ALA A 304 6.15 15.97 -9.95
C ALA A 304 7.17 15.01 -9.29
N VAL A 305 8.37 14.91 -9.86
CA VAL A 305 9.45 14.09 -9.29
C VAL A 305 9.96 14.67 -7.96
N LEU A 306 10.09 15.99 -7.84
CA LEU A 306 10.44 16.65 -6.58
C LEU A 306 9.38 16.38 -5.49
N VAL A 307 8.09 16.44 -5.85
CA VAL A 307 6.99 16.09 -4.93
C VAL A 307 7.12 14.64 -4.48
N ASN A 308 7.42 13.72 -5.40
CA ASN A 308 7.64 12.32 -5.05
C ASN A 308 8.81 12.17 -4.07
N LEU A 309 9.96 12.80 -4.36
CA LEU A 309 11.13 12.77 -3.47
C LEU A 309 10.84 13.31 -2.08
N MET A 310 10.15 14.45 -1.99
CA MET A 310 9.84 15.10 -0.71
C MET A 310 8.77 14.33 0.06
N SER A 311 7.83 13.69 -0.65
CA SER A 311 6.71 12.95 -0.06
C SER A 311 7.07 11.51 0.26
N ASN A 312 8.22 11.01 -0.22
CA ASN A 312 8.77 9.73 0.23
C ASN A 312 9.11 9.85 1.72
N TYR A 313 8.17 9.35 2.51
CA TYR A 313 8.20 9.30 3.95
C TYR A 313 9.53 8.71 4.42
N ASP A 314 10.11 9.33 5.44
CA ASP A 314 11.28 8.78 6.12
C ASP A 314 10.90 7.38 6.66
N GLU A 315 11.88 6.50 6.79
CA GLU A 315 11.67 5.08 7.14
C GLU A 315 10.75 4.91 8.37
N GLU A 316 10.90 5.77 9.39
CA GLU A 316 10.06 5.78 10.59
C GLU A 316 8.58 6.13 10.31
N GLU A 317 8.31 7.10 9.43
CA GLU A 317 6.93 7.46 9.05
C GLU A 317 6.32 6.37 8.17
N ARG A 318 7.13 5.73 7.31
CA ARG A 318 6.68 4.65 6.42
C ARG A 318 6.32 3.39 7.18
N GLN A 319 7.13 2.96 8.14
CA GLN A 319 6.84 1.79 8.97
C GLN A 319 5.51 1.93 9.69
N LEU A 320 5.25 3.11 10.28
CA LEU A 320 3.98 3.40 10.94
C LEU A 320 2.80 3.41 9.94
N ARG A 321 2.99 3.89 8.71
CA ARG A 321 1.95 3.86 7.68
C ARG A 321 1.65 2.47 7.15
N ASN A 322 2.63 1.57 7.08
CA ASN A 322 2.42 0.18 6.68
C ASN A 322 1.68 -0.65 7.75
N GLU A 323 1.68 -0.18 9.01
CA GLU A 323 0.92 -0.79 10.11
C GLU A 323 -0.55 -0.36 10.15
N ALA A 324 -0.95 0.69 9.40
CA ALA A 324 -2.32 1.16 9.27
C ALA A 324 -3.07 0.40 8.16
#